data_AF-A0AA45Z6E4-F1
#
_entry.id   AF-A0AA45Z6E4-F1
#
_cell.length_a   1.000
_cell.length_b   1.000
_cell.length_c   1.000
_cell.angle_alpha   90.00
_cell.angle_beta   90.00
_cell.angle_gamma   90.00
#
_symmetry.space_group_name_H-M   'P 1'
#
loop_
_entity.id
_entity.type
_entity.pdbx_description
1 polymer ?
#
loop_
_entity_poly.entity_id
_entity_poly.type
_entity_poly.pdbx_seq_one_letter_code
_entity_poly.pdbx_strand_id
1 'polypeptide(L)'
;MAPSPAATPPAQVRESSKEAPLASAVLDLLEEYPVVGLGEEHRGRQFHDFFLELVAHPRFAEQVDDVVIEYGGGPHQGLADRYFLELEAIPDAELSRIWRDTTQWLVWDSPLYERDLKAIRRLNETLPRAERVRVVLGDPPIPWSEVRNARDYKAYEDRDGFFAETTRHEVLAKGRRGLLVAGSAHFMEKGPRDPAFPKMEPNTAEHLNGTQPGTLFTVLVLPAREAVQKELGLGEASSLIVLGQTDLGARSYAVIMPRAVSIQVVENGEKVMKPLWRMSWPPMRDVVDGLLWLGMGRDRVDPPAELYLEPAYQHELRRRAAILSEVNGGDYAQDLQSLIDEARAAKSQEAPLPEG
;
A
#
# COMPACT_ATOMS: atom_id res chain seq x y z
N MET A 1 -32.38 28.96 -8.98
CA MET A 1 -30.94 29.23 -9.17
C MET A 1 -30.23 28.69 -7.95
N ALA A 2 -29.50 27.58 -8.11
CA ALA A 2 -28.66 27.05 -7.04
C ALA A 2 -27.43 27.97 -6.87
N PRO A 3 -26.93 28.17 -5.64
CA PRO A 3 -25.74 28.99 -5.42
C PRO A 3 -24.52 28.29 -6.05
N SER A 4 -23.68 29.06 -6.73
CA SER A 4 -22.37 28.60 -7.20
C SER A 4 -21.55 28.08 -6.02
N PRO A 5 -20.83 26.96 -6.17
CA PRO A 5 -19.88 26.52 -5.16
C PRO A 5 -18.81 27.61 -4.99
N ALA A 6 -18.54 27.98 -3.76
CA ALA A 6 -17.49 28.93 -3.42
C ALA A 6 -16.14 28.39 -3.92
N ALA A 7 -15.37 29.24 -4.61
CA ALA A 7 -14.05 28.90 -5.06
C ALA A 7 -13.15 28.57 -3.87
N THR A 8 -12.48 27.42 -3.93
CA THR A 8 -11.42 27.02 -3.01
C THR A 8 -10.37 28.15 -2.95
N PRO A 9 -9.95 28.60 -1.74
CA PRO A 9 -8.87 29.57 -1.62
C PRO A 9 -7.61 29.05 -2.32
N PRO A 10 -6.79 29.93 -2.94
CA PRO A 10 -5.52 29.49 -3.52
C PRO A 10 -4.66 28.89 -2.40
N ALA A 11 -4.26 27.62 -2.60
CA ALA A 11 -3.32 26.94 -1.72
C ALA A 11 -2.06 27.80 -1.57
N GLN A 12 -1.77 28.24 -0.35
CA GLN A 12 -0.52 28.93 -0.06
C GLN A 12 0.62 27.96 -0.31
N VAL A 13 1.62 28.40 -1.08
CA VAL A 13 2.87 27.67 -1.29
C VAL A 13 3.52 27.48 0.08
N ARG A 14 3.53 26.25 0.60
CA ARG A 14 4.42 25.88 1.69
C ARG A 14 5.68 25.35 1.04
N GLU A 15 6.68 26.21 0.88
CA GLU A 15 8.04 25.70 0.86
C GLU A 15 8.22 24.97 2.20
N SER A 16 8.25 23.64 2.17
CA SER A 16 8.71 22.85 3.30
C SER A 16 10.07 23.43 3.66
N SER A 17 10.15 24.07 4.83
CA SER A 17 11.43 24.49 5.37
C SER A 17 12.29 23.23 5.46
N LYS A 18 13.59 23.37 5.18
CA LYS A 18 14.60 22.30 5.26
C LYS A 18 14.72 21.61 6.64
N GLU A 19 13.83 21.92 7.58
CA GLU A 19 13.94 21.59 9.01
C GLU A 19 12.67 20.99 9.63
N ALA A 20 11.52 20.94 8.94
CA ALA A 20 10.40 20.14 9.45
C ALA A 20 10.70 18.64 9.21
N PRO A 21 10.76 17.79 10.25
CA PRO A 21 10.89 16.34 10.06
C PRO A 21 9.82 15.85 9.08
N LEU A 22 10.19 14.94 8.18
CA LEU A 22 9.30 14.49 7.10
C LEU A 22 7.95 13.98 7.63
N ALA A 23 7.96 13.34 8.80
CA ALA A 23 6.75 12.93 9.52
C ALA A 23 5.81 14.12 9.81
N SER A 24 6.33 15.26 10.28
CA SER A 24 5.53 16.47 10.52
C SER A 24 4.90 17.00 9.24
N ALA A 25 5.60 16.94 8.11
CA ALA A 25 5.06 17.41 6.83
C ALA A 25 3.88 16.54 6.33
N VAL A 26 3.95 15.22 6.51
CA VAL A 26 2.84 14.32 6.19
C VAL A 26 1.66 14.52 7.16
N LEU A 27 1.96 14.70 8.44
CA LEU A 27 0.98 14.99 9.48
C LEU A 27 0.23 16.30 9.22
N ASP A 28 0.93 17.36 8.80
CA ASP A 28 0.29 18.63 8.43
C ASP A 28 -0.74 18.46 7.27
N LEU A 29 -0.60 17.47 6.38
CA LEU A 29 -1.62 17.19 5.36
C LEU A 29 -2.94 16.71 5.99
N LEU A 30 -2.91 15.99 7.12
CA LEU A 30 -4.11 15.53 7.83
C LEU A 30 -4.83 16.66 8.58
N GLU A 31 -4.24 17.86 8.65
CA GLU A 31 -4.95 19.06 9.10
C GLU A 31 -5.81 19.69 7.99
N GLU A 32 -5.46 19.45 6.73
CA GLU A 32 -6.14 20.01 5.56
C GLU A 32 -7.09 19.00 4.89
N TYR A 33 -6.72 17.71 4.91
CA TYR A 33 -7.45 16.63 4.26
C TYR A 33 -7.91 15.59 5.29
N PRO A 34 -9.19 15.18 5.28
CA PRO A 34 -9.67 14.11 6.16
C PRO A 34 -8.89 12.80 5.99
N VAL A 35 -8.38 12.53 4.79
CA VAL A 35 -7.68 11.30 4.48
C VAL A 35 -6.40 11.58 3.69
N VAL A 36 -5.29 10.97 4.11
CA VAL A 36 -4.02 10.95 3.37
C VAL A 36 -3.68 9.52 2.97
N GLY A 37 -3.46 9.26 1.68
CA GLY A 37 -3.04 7.96 1.16
C GLY A 37 -1.53 7.91 0.91
N LEU A 38 -0.84 6.99 1.56
CA LEU A 38 0.58 6.71 1.36
C LEU A 38 0.75 5.46 0.49
N GLY A 39 1.17 5.69 -0.76
CA GLY A 39 1.47 4.65 -1.73
C GLY A 39 2.88 4.11 -1.57
N GLU A 40 3.00 2.83 -1.24
CA GLU A 40 4.27 2.17 -0.99
C GLU A 40 4.74 1.27 -2.14
N GLU A 41 6.02 0.86 -2.10
CA GLU A 41 6.60 -0.19 -2.94
C GLU A 41 6.81 -1.43 -2.08
N HIS A 42 6.01 -2.49 -2.32
CA HIS A 42 5.92 -3.63 -1.42
C HIS A 42 7.28 -4.17 -0.98
N ARG A 43 7.42 -4.30 0.34
CA ARG A 43 8.62 -4.78 1.05
C ARG A 43 9.79 -3.78 1.06
N GLY A 44 9.58 -2.54 0.64
CA GLY A 44 10.60 -1.49 0.62
C GLY A 44 10.89 -0.96 2.03
N ARG A 45 12.03 -1.33 2.61
CA ARG A 45 12.44 -0.97 3.97
C ARG A 45 12.30 0.52 4.28
N GLN A 46 12.62 1.38 3.32
CA GLN A 46 12.63 2.84 3.49
C GLN A 46 11.25 3.37 3.85
N PHE A 47 10.21 2.91 3.14
CA PHE A 47 8.84 3.30 3.44
C PHE A 47 8.44 2.85 4.85
N HIS A 48 8.71 1.58 5.18
CA HIS A 48 8.33 1.06 6.48
C HIS A 48 9.14 1.72 7.62
N ASP A 49 10.40 2.09 7.42
CA ASP A 49 11.19 2.83 8.41
C ASP A 49 10.65 4.26 8.60
N PHE A 50 10.24 4.92 7.51
CA PHE A 50 9.51 6.19 7.58
C PHE A 50 8.15 6.04 8.29
N PHE A 51 7.42 4.96 8.03
CA PHE A 51 6.15 4.69 8.70
C PHE A 51 6.34 4.55 10.23
N LEU A 52 7.42 3.90 10.67
CA LEU A 52 7.78 3.87 12.10
C LEU A 52 8.09 5.26 12.67
N GLU A 53 8.81 6.11 11.93
CA GLU A 53 9.05 7.51 12.32
C GLU A 53 7.72 8.27 12.47
N LEU A 54 6.81 8.09 11.51
CA LEU A 54 5.50 8.71 11.49
C LEU A 54 4.66 8.28 12.71
N VAL A 55 4.57 6.98 12.98
CA VAL A 55 3.83 6.42 14.14
C VAL A 55 4.45 6.87 15.48
N ALA A 56 5.77 6.99 15.55
CA ALA A 56 6.46 7.45 16.75
C ALA A 56 6.36 8.97 16.99
N HIS A 57 5.86 9.72 16.01
CA HIS A 57 5.78 11.17 16.10
C HIS A 57 4.74 11.59 17.17
N PRO A 58 5.04 12.54 18.08
CA PRO A 58 4.14 12.91 19.18
C PRO A 58 2.74 13.36 18.75
N ARG A 59 2.62 14.05 17.61
CA ARG A 59 1.33 14.49 17.02
C ARG A 59 0.55 13.38 16.31
N PHE A 60 1.10 12.16 16.17
CA PHE A 60 0.48 11.12 15.34
C PHE A 60 -0.92 10.75 15.84
N ALA A 61 -1.05 10.35 17.11
CA ALA A 61 -2.35 9.99 17.69
C ALA A 61 -3.30 11.20 17.86
N GLU A 62 -2.77 12.42 17.85
CA GLU A 62 -3.58 13.65 17.83
C GLU A 62 -4.17 13.93 16.44
N GLN A 63 -3.65 13.30 15.39
CA GLN A 63 -3.98 13.61 14.00
C GLN A 63 -4.53 12.43 13.19
N VAL A 64 -4.23 11.21 13.60
CA VAL A 64 -4.67 9.99 12.94
C VAL A 64 -5.60 9.25 13.88
N ASP A 65 -6.85 9.15 13.49
CA ASP A 65 -7.85 8.36 14.22
C ASP A 65 -7.81 6.89 13.76
N ASP A 66 -7.64 6.67 12.44
CA ASP A 66 -7.62 5.35 11.82
C ASP A 66 -6.43 5.21 10.85
N VAL A 67 -5.75 4.05 10.90
CA VAL A 67 -4.85 3.59 9.84
C VAL A 67 -5.56 2.50 9.03
N VAL A 68 -5.85 2.75 7.76
CA VAL A 68 -6.50 1.79 6.87
C VAL A 68 -5.43 1.10 6.03
N ILE A 69 -5.33 -0.23 6.12
CA ILE A 69 -4.21 -1.00 5.54
C ILE A 69 -4.67 -1.97 4.45
N GLU A 70 -3.95 -1.99 3.33
CA GLU A 70 -4.20 -2.93 2.23
C GLU A 70 -3.87 -4.38 2.61
N TYR A 71 -2.89 -4.55 3.50
CA TYR A 71 -2.39 -5.84 3.97
C TYR A 71 -3.20 -6.38 5.18
N GLY A 72 -4.49 -6.04 5.25
CA GLY A 72 -5.38 -6.43 6.34
C GLY A 72 -6.65 -7.10 5.83
N GLY A 73 -6.81 -8.39 6.08
CA GLY A 73 -7.96 -9.18 5.67
C GLY A 73 -9.21 -8.82 6.45
N GLY A 74 -10.24 -8.32 5.75
CA GLY A 74 -11.50 -7.88 6.32
C GLY A 74 -12.22 -8.81 7.31
N PRO A 75 -12.14 -10.17 7.24
CA PRO A 75 -12.82 -11.03 8.21
C PRO A 75 -12.26 -10.89 9.63
N HIS A 76 -11.06 -10.33 9.77
CA HIS A 76 -10.32 -10.22 11.01
C HIS A 76 -10.45 -8.86 11.70
N GLN A 77 -11.39 -8.00 11.29
CA GLN A 77 -11.53 -6.67 11.92
C GLN A 77 -11.78 -6.77 13.44
N GLY A 78 -12.56 -7.76 13.89
CA GLY A 78 -12.78 -7.98 15.32
C GLY A 78 -11.52 -8.43 16.08
N LEU A 79 -10.63 -9.18 15.42
CA LEU A 79 -9.31 -9.52 15.95
C LEU A 79 -8.42 -8.28 16.05
N ALA A 80 -8.42 -7.44 15.01
CA ALA A 80 -7.69 -6.18 14.99
C ALA A 80 -8.17 -5.23 16.10
N ASP A 81 -9.48 -5.04 16.26
CA ASP A 81 -10.03 -4.15 17.30
C ASP A 81 -9.66 -4.66 18.72
N ARG A 82 -9.72 -5.98 18.97
CA ARG A 82 -9.21 -6.60 20.21
C ARG A 82 -7.72 -6.31 20.44
N TYR A 83 -6.90 -6.48 19.41
CA TYR A 83 -5.46 -6.25 19.51
C TYR A 83 -5.12 -4.77 19.66
N PHE A 84 -5.72 -3.84 18.92
CA PHE A 84 -5.29 -2.44 18.91
C PHE A 84 -6.00 -1.57 19.94
N LEU A 85 -7.29 -1.81 20.20
CA LEU A 85 -8.12 -0.95 21.06
C LEU A 85 -8.33 -1.53 22.45
N GLU A 86 -8.53 -2.85 22.57
CA GLU A 86 -8.65 -3.53 23.87
C GLU A 86 -7.31 -3.82 24.52
N LEU A 87 -6.24 -3.70 23.74
CA LEU A 87 -4.90 -4.08 24.14
C LEU A 87 -4.81 -5.57 24.60
N GLU A 88 -5.63 -6.45 24.03
CA GLU A 88 -5.61 -7.87 24.34
C GLU A 88 -4.29 -8.52 23.87
N ALA A 89 -3.79 -9.49 24.64
CA ALA A 89 -2.61 -10.26 24.28
C ALA A 89 -3.02 -11.38 23.32
N ILE A 90 -2.83 -11.16 22.02
CA ILE A 90 -3.16 -12.11 20.95
C ILE A 90 -1.90 -12.92 20.57
N PRO A 91 -1.98 -14.27 20.51
CA PRO A 91 -0.86 -15.08 20.04
C PRO A 91 -0.46 -14.74 18.59
N ASP A 92 0.84 -14.74 18.27
CA ASP A 92 1.33 -14.38 16.93
C ASP A 92 0.69 -15.23 15.82
N ALA A 93 0.39 -16.51 16.08
CA ALA A 93 -0.29 -17.39 15.12
C ALA A 93 -1.71 -16.91 14.77
N GLU A 94 -2.46 -16.36 15.74
CA GLU A 94 -3.78 -15.78 15.50
C GLU A 94 -3.64 -14.39 14.85
N LEU A 95 -2.71 -13.55 15.34
CA LEU A 95 -2.45 -12.21 14.81
C LEU A 95 -2.06 -12.23 13.33
N SER A 96 -1.22 -13.21 12.92
CA SER A 96 -0.76 -13.34 11.53
C SER A 96 -1.86 -13.54 10.50
N ARG A 97 -3.05 -13.97 10.94
CA ARG A 97 -4.21 -14.10 10.07
C ARG A 97 -4.65 -12.76 9.47
N ILE A 98 -4.36 -11.63 10.13
CA ILE A 98 -4.64 -10.29 9.59
C ILE A 98 -4.01 -10.12 8.21
N TRP A 99 -2.72 -10.41 8.05
CA TRP A 99 -2.04 -10.21 6.76
C TRP A 99 -1.97 -11.47 5.90
N ARG A 100 -2.20 -12.66 6.47
CA ARG A 100 -2.20 -13.92 5.71
C ARG A 100 -3.55 -14.32 5.15
N ASP A 101 -4.67 -13.92 5.73
CA ASP A 101 -6.01 -14.23 5.21
C ASP A 101 -6.55 -13.08 4.32
N THR A 102 -5.68 -12.40 3.59
CA THR A 102 -6.06 -11.47 2.52
C THR A 102 -6.34 -12.23 1.21
N THR A 103 -6.87 -11.53 0.22
CA THR A 103 -7.00 -11.97 -1.17
C THR A 103 -5.65 -12.14 -1.88
N GLN A 104 -4.59 -11.52 -1.36
CA GLN A 104 -3.25 -11.58 -1.94
C GLN A 104 -2.43 -12.75 -1.40
N TRP A 105 -1.83 -13.51 -2.30
CA TRP A 105 -1.05 -14.70 -1.99
C TRP A 105 0.45 -14.39 -1.98
N LEU A 106 1.13 -14.67 -0.87
CA LEU A 106 2.58 -14.44 -0.63
C LEU A 106 3.07 -12.98 -0.65
N VAL A 107 2.17 -12.00 -0.72
CA VAL A 107 2.57 -10.57 -0.80
C VAL A 107 3.01 -10.01 0.56
N TRP A 108 2.35 -10.43 1.64
CA TRP A 108 2.43 -9.77 2.95
C TRP A 108 3.27 -10.51 4.00
N ASP A 109 4.03 -11.54 3.61
CA ASP A 109 4.81 -12.35 4.55
C ASP A 109 6.13 -11.70 5.01
N SER A 110 6.45 -10.51 4.49
CA SER A 110 7.62 -9.76 4.95
C SER A 110 7.44 -9.36 6.42
N PRO A 111 8.49 -9.47 7.25
CA PRO A 111 8.41 -9.08 8.66
C PRO A 111 8.17 -7.57 8.85
N LEU A 112 8.25 -6.76 7.80
CA LEU A 112 7.96 -5.33 7.84
C LEU A 112 6.49 -5.04 8.20
N TYR A 113 5.54 -5.82 7.67
CA TYR A 113 4.11 -5.58 7.94
C TYR A 113 3.74 -5.88 9.39
N GLU A 114 4.23 -6.99 9.94
CA GLU A 114 4.05 -7.31 11.36
C GLU A 114 4.72 -6.25 12.26
N ARG A 115 5.92 -5.80 11.89
CA ARG A 115 6.65 -4.77 12.63
C ARG A 115 5.84 -3.48 12.74
N ASP A 116 5.23 -3.05 11.64
CA ASP A 116 4.43 -1.82 11.59
C ASP A 116 3.17 -1.94 12.46
N LEU A 117 2.47 -3.08 12.41
CA LEU A 117 1.34 -3.37 13.30
C LEU A 117 1.79 -3.34 14.78
N LYS A 118 2.91 -3.98 15.10
CA LYS A 118 3.47 -3.96 16.47
C LYS A 118 3.87 -2.55 16.91
N ALA A 119 4.27 -1.66 15.99
CA ALA A 119 4.57 -0.27 16.31
C ALA A 119 3.32 0.54 16.68
N ILE A 120 2.24 0.43 15.90
CA ILE A 120 0.94 1.05 16.22
C ILE A 120 0.42 0.54 17.57
N ARG A 121 0.56 -0.77 17.83
CA ARG A 121 0.20 -1.37 19.11
C ARG A 121 0.97 -0.75 20.28
N ARG A 122 2.29 -0.59 20.15
CA ARG A 122 3.15 0.03 21.18
C ARG A 122 2.77 1.48 21.44
N LEU A 123 2.43 2.24 20.39
CA LEU A 123 1.90 3.59 20.56
C LEU A 123 0.61 3.55 21.40
N ASN A 124 -0.36 2.71 21.05
CA ASN A 124 -1.64 2.60 21.76
C ASN A 124 -1.52 2.17 23.23
N GLU A 125 -0.46 1.45 23.60
CA GLU A 125 -0.16 1.09 25.00
C GLU A 125 0.18 2.32 25.87
N THR A 126 0.64 3.41 25.25
CA THR A 126 0.93 4.67 25.94
C THR A 126 -0.29 5.59 26.05
N LEU A 127 -1.38 5.26 25.35
CA LEU A 127 -2.55 6.13 25.19
C LEU A 127 -3.75 5.64 26.02
N PRO A 128 -4.57 6.58 26.53
CA PRO A 128 -5.88 6.23 27.06
C PRO A 128 -6.76 5.67 25.93
N ARG A 129 -7.70 4.78 26.28
CA ARG A 129 -8.52 4.05 25.31
C ARG A 129 -9.17 4.94 24.24
N ALA A 130 -9.64 6.12 24.63
CA ALA A 130 -10.35 7.04 23.73
C ALA A 130 -9.46 7.69 22.65
N GLU A 131 -8.14 7.68 22.85
CA GLU A 131 -7.15 8.30 21.95
C GLU A 131 -6.37 7.25 21.16
N ARG A 132 -6.67 5.95 21.34
CA ARG A 132 -5.98 4.88 20.62
C ARG A 132 -6.31 4.93 19.14
N VAL A 133 -5.26 4.78 18.32
CA VAL A 133 -5.37 4.70 16.87
C VAL A 133 -5.94 3.35 16.50
N ARG A 134 -7.00 3.33 15.69
CA ARG A 134 -7.59 2.08 15.21
C ARG A 134 -6.91 1.64 13.92
N VAL A 135 -6.72 0.34 13.74
CA VAL A 135 -6.29 -0.23 12.46
C VAL A 135 -7.51 -0.83 11.77
N VAL A 136 -7.79 -0.35 10.56
CA VAL A 136 -8.92 -0.79 9.73
C VAL A 136 -8.39 -1.67 8.60
N LEU A 137 -8.94 -2.87 8.48
CA LEU A 137 -8.52 -3.89 7.54
C LEU A 137 -9.22 -3.67 6.20
N GLY A 138 -8.46 -3.27 5.18
CA GLY A 138 -9.00 -2.79 3.92
C GLY A 138 -9.06 -3.80 2.77
N ASP A 139 -8.61 -5.04 2.98
CA ASP A 139 -8.73 -6.10 1.96
C ASP A 139 -10.10 -6.81 2.08
N PRO A 140 -10.72 -7.25 0.97
CA PRO A 140 -12.04 -7.87 0.99
C PRO A 140 -12.19 -9.00 2.02
N PRO A 141 -13.39 -9.18 2.60
CA PRO A 141 -13.59 -10.11 3.70
C PRO A 141 -13.73 -11.55 3.22
N ILE A 142 -12.67 -12.09 2.61
CA ILE A 142 -12.64 -13.43 2.02
C ILE A 142 -12.60 -14.54 3.09
N PRO A 143 -13.65 -15.38 3.22
CA PRO A 143 -13.68 -16.46 4.20
C PRO A 143 -12.97 -17.69 3.63
N TRP A 144 -11.63 -17.71 3.67
CA TRP A 144 -10.82 -18.76 3.03
C TRP A 144 -11.26 -20.19 3.38
N SER A 145 -11.81 -20.46 4.56
CA SER A 145 -12.36 -21.77 4.94
C SER A 145 -13.53 -22.26 4.07
N GLU A 146 -14.24 -21.33 3.43
CA GLU A 146 -15.40 -21.59 2.59
C GLU A 146 -15.07 -21.55 1.09
N VAL A 147 -14.00 -20.85 0.70
CA VAL A 147 -13.55 -20.75 -0.70
C VAL A 147 -12.99 -22.08 -1.19
N ARG A 148 -13.57 -22.71 -2.22
CA ARG A 148 -13.13 -24.00 -2.76
C ARG A 148 -12.63 -23.95 -4.20
N ASN A 149 -13.00 -22.91 -4.95
CA ASN A 149 -12.69 -22.78 -6.38
C ASN A 149 -12.66 -21.30 -6.79
N ALA A 150 -12.29 -21.01 -8.05
CA ALA A 150 -12.20 -19.65 -8.58
C ALA A 150 -13.53 -18.87 -8.53
N ARG A 151 -14.68 -19.56 -8.66
CA ARG A 151 -15.99 -18.91 -8.59
C ARG A 151 -16.29 -18.38 -7.19
N ASP A 152 -15.88 -19.11 -6.15
CA ASP A 152 -16.03 -18.66 -4.76
C ASP A 152 -15.15 -17.44 -4.47
N TYR A 153 -13.96 -17.37 -5.09
CA TYR A 153 -13.03 -16.24 -4.98
C TYR A 153 -13.56 -14.96 -5.66
N LYS A 154 -14.25 -15.10 -6.80
CA LYS A 154 -14.67 -13.98 -7.66
C LYS A 154 -15.42 -12.85 -6.93
N ALA A 155 -16.19 -13.17 -5.90
CA ALA A 155 -16.91 -12.17 -5.11
C ALA A 155 -16.00 -11.19 -4.34
N TYR A 156 -14.70 -11.47 -4.26
CA TYR A 156 -13.70 -10.74 -3.49
C TYR A 156 -12.61 -10.12 -4.39
N GLU A 157 -12.81 -10.08 -5.71
CA GLU A 157 -11.81 -9.57 -6.66
C GLU A 157 -11.71 -8.03 -6.68
N ASP A 158 -12.80 -7.34 -6.34
CA ASP A 158 -12.85 -5.87 -6.26
C ASP A 158 -12.22 -5.35 -4.95
N ARG A 159 -10.89 -5.29 -4.95
CA ARG A 159 -10.11 -4.82 -3.79
C ARG A 159 -10.19 -3.31 -3.63
N ASP A 160 -10.07 -2.56 -4.72
CA ASP A 160 -10.07 -1.10 -4.71
C ASP A 160 -11.42 -0.51 -4.31
N GLY A 161 -12.51 -1.06 -4.87
CA GLY A 161 -13.86 -0.68 -4.48
C GLY A 161 -14.12 -0.98 -3.01
N PHE A 162 -13.70 -2.15 -2.52
CA PHE A 162 -13.84 -2.51 -1.10
C PHE A 162 -13.00 -1.62 -0.17
N PHE A 163 -11.73 -1.35 -0.51
CA PHE A 163 -10.84 -0.49 0.26
C PHE A 163 -11.43 0.93 0.37
N ALA A 164 -11.89 1.50 -0.75
CA ALA A 164 -12.53 2.82 -0.79
C ALA A 164 -13.87 2.86 -0.02
N GLU A 165 -14.71 1.82 -0.13
CA GLU A 165 -15.96 1.73 0.64
C GLU A 165 -15.68 1.63 2.15
N THR A 166 -14.68 0.84 2.53
CA THR A 166 -14.24 0.70 3.92
C THR A 166 -13.76 2.03 4.47
N THR A 167 -12.91 2.77 3.75
CA THR A 167 -12.52 4.13 4.14
C THR A 167 -13.73 5.06 4.26
N ARG A 168 -14.68 5.01 3.32
CA ARG A 168 -15.88 5.85 3.38
C ARG A 168 -16.71 5.56 4.64
N HIS A 169 -16.95 4.30 4.96
CA HIS A 169 -17.79 3.92 6.09
C HIS A 169 -17.10 4.04 7.45
N GLU A 170 -15.86 3.58 7.53
CA GLU A 170 -15.15 3.46 8.80
C GLU A 170 -14.46 4.75 9.22
N VAL A 171 -14.12 5.62 8.27
CA VAL A 171 -13.38 6.86 8.51
C VAL A 171 -14.24 8.09 8.20
N LEU A 172 -14.54 8.31 6.91
CA LEU A 172 -15.14 9.57 6.45
C LEU A 172 -16.56 9.79 7.01
N ALA A 173 -17.43 8.77 6.96
CA ALA A 173 -18.80 8.85 7.46
C ALA A 173 -18.88 9.07 8.98
N LYS A 174 -17.80 8.75 9.71
CA LYS A 174 -17.67 8.96 11.15
C LYS A 174 -16.97 10.28 11.51
N GLY A 175 -16.59 11.09 10.51
CA GLY A 175 -15.88 12.35 10.71
C GLY A 175 -14.48 12.17 11.30
N ARG A 176 -13.85 11.02 11.07
CA ARG A 176 -12.53 10.65 11.57
C ARG A 176 -11.46 10.98 10.54
N ARG A 177 -10.20 11.11 10.97
CA ARG A 177 -9.04 11.30 10.08
C ARG A 177 -8.33 9.99 9.82
N GLY A 178 -8.07 9.71 8.55
CA GLY A 178 -7.52 8.44 8.09
C GLY A 178 -6.15 8.55 7.44
N LEU A 179 -5.22 7.68 7.83
CA LEU A 179 -4.00 7.39 7.08
C LEU A 179 -4.17 6.08 6.33
N LEU A 180 -4.19 6.11 5.00
CA LEU A 180 -4.32 4.93 4.16
C LEU A 180 -2.94 4.45 3.74
N VAL A 181 -2.69 3.14 3.82
CA VAL A 181 -1.43 2.52 3.41
C VAL A 181 -1.73 1.39 2.44
N ALA A 182 -1.29 1.55 1.19
CA ALA A 182 -1.47 0.58 0.12
C ALA A 182 -0.35 0.71 -0.93
N GLY A 183 -0.25 -0.25 -1.84
CA GLY A 183 0.63 -0.16 -3.00
C GLY A 183 0.33 1.08 -3.84
N SER A 184 1.38 1.68 -4.39
CA SER A 184 1.31 2.97 -5.09
C SER A 184 0.24 3.06 -6.20
N ALA A 185 -0.06 1.95 -6.88
CA ALA A 185 -1.04 1.93 -7.96
C ALA A 185 -2.49 2.22 -7.48
N HIS A 186 -2.79 1.97 -6.20
CA HIS A 186 -4.12 2.22 -5.62
C HIS A 186 -4.43 3.71 -5.48
N PHE A 187 -3.41 4.58 -5.47
CA PHE A 187 -3.56 6.02 -5.25
C PHE A 187 -3.29 6.88 -6.50
N MET A 188 -3.44 6.31 -7.71
CA MET A 188 -3.24 7.04 -8.95
C MET A 188 -4.56 7.59 -9.50
N GLU A 189 -4.82 8.89 -9.42
CA GLU A 189 -6.08 9.48 -9.89
C GLU A 189 -6.34 9.32 -11.39
N LYS A 190 -5.28 9.17 -12.19
CA LYS A 190 -5.38 9.00 -13.65
C LYS A 190 -4.30 8.07 -14.19
N GLY A 191 -4.68 7.25 -15.15
CA GLY A 191 -3.77 6.41 -15.93
C GLY A 191 -3.26 7.05 -17.23
N PRO A 192 -2.59 6.25 -18.09
CA PRO A 192 -2.23 6.65 -19.44
C PRO A 192 -3.43 7.14 -20.27
N ARG A 193 -3.19 8.15 -21.11
CA ARG A 193 -4.15 8.71 -22.08
C ARG A 193 -4.09 8.04 -23.45
N ASP A 194 -3.27 7.01 -23.62
CA ASP A 194 -3.11 6.29 -24.89
C ASP A 194 -4.43 5.56 -25.21
N PRO A 195 -5.05 5.78 -26.39
CA PRO A 195 -6.30 5.10 -26.78
C PRO A 195 -6.19 3.57 -26.84
N ALA A 196 -4.97 3.03 -27.01
CA ALA A 196 -4.71 1.59 -26.99
C ALA A 196 -4.56 1.03 -25.57
N PHE A 197 -4.48 1.89 -24.55
CA PHE A 197 -4.42 1.46 -23.15
C PHE A 197 -5.75 0.79 -22.77
N PRO A 198 -5.71 -0.42 -22.17
CA PRO A 198 -6.93 -1.09 -21.76
C PRO A 198 -7.69 -0.24 -20.74
N LYS A 199 -9.02 -0.26 -20.83
CA LYS A 199 -9.85 0.29 -19.76
C LYS A 199 -9.60 -0.55 -18.50
N MET A 200 -9.09 0.08 -17.46
CA MET A 200 -8.91 -0.53 -16.16
C MET A 200 -10.15 -0.28 -15.30
N GLU A 201 -10.40 -1.16 -14.33
CA GLU A 201 -11.33 -0.84 -13.25
C GLU A 201 -10.77 0.33 -12.42
N PRO A 202 -11.64 1.18 -11.84
CA PRO A 202 -11.18 2.30 -11.04
C PRO A 202 -10.37 1.83 -9.82
N ASN A 203 -9.29 2.53 -9.52
CA ASN A 203 -8.58 2.27 -8.26
C ASN A 203 -9.20 3.02 -7.07
N THR A 204 -8.62 2.84 -5.90
CA THR A 204 -9.06 3.44 -4.63
C THR A 204 -9.18 4.96 -4.74
N ALA A 205 -8.19 5.65 -5.30
CA ALA A 205 -8.24 7.11 -5.47
C ALA A 205 -9.38 7.54 -6.40
N GLU A 206 -9.58 6.85 -7.53
CA GLU A 206 -10.68 7.12 -8.45
C GLU A 206 -12.05 6.89 -7.78
N HIS A 207 -12.19 5.83 -6.97
CA HIS A 207 -13.41 5.57 -6.19
C HIS A 207 -13.71 6.65 -5.15
N LEU A 208 -12.71 7.06 -4.36
CA LEU A 208 -12.87 8.07 -3.32
C LEU A 208 -13.15 9.46 -3.93
N ASN A 209 -12.29 9.91 -4.85
CA ASN A 209 -12.44 11.24 -5.45
C ASN A 209 -13.66 11.35 -6.38
N GLY A 210 -14.06 10.26 -7.04
CA GLY A 210 -15.26 10.24 -7.89
C GLY A 210 -16.55 10.52 -7.12
N THR A 211 -16.59 10.25 -5.81
CA THR A 211 -17.78 10.43 -4.96
C THR A 211 -17.68 11.63 -4.02
N GLN A 212 -16.48 11.93 -3.51
CA GLN A 212 -16.21 13.03 -2.58
C GLN A 212 -14.91 13.75 -2.96
N PRO A 213 -14.92 14.62 -4.00
CA PRO A 213 -13.73 15.36 -4.39
C PRO A 213 -13.16 16.20 -3.25
N GLY A 214 -11.84 16.19 -3.07
CA GLY A 214 -11.14 17.00 -2.08
C GLY A 214 -11.06 16.40 -0.67
N THR A 215 -11.49 15.15 -0.48
CA THR A 215 -11.33 14.45 0.83
C THR A 215 -10.04 13.66 0.97
N LEU A 216 -9.41 13.30 -0.15
CA LEU A 216 -8.21 12.48 -0.21
C LEU A 216 -7.03 13.33 -0.72
N PHE A 217 -5.89 13.21 -0.06
CA PHE A 217 -4.60 13.66 -0.59
C PHE A 217 -3.66 12.46 -0.75
N THR A 218 -3.15 12.24 -1.96
CA THR A 218 -2.35 11.07 -2.32
C THR A 218 -0.86 11.39 -2.35
N VAL A 219 -0.05 10.56 -1.71
CA VAL A 219 1.40 10.67 -1.68
C VAL A 219 2.02 9.35 -2.09
N LEU A 220 2.80 9.34 -3.17
CA LEU A 220 3.48 8.13 -3.65
C LEU A 220 4.96 8.13 -3.29
N VAL A 221 5.44 7.03 -2.72
CA VAL A 221 6.88 6.82 -2.49
C VAL A 221 7.59 6.68 -3.82
N LEU A 222 8.59 7.51 -4.04
CA LEU A 222 9.45 7.41 -5.20
C LEU A 222 10.42 6.23 -5.04
N PRO A 223 10.64 5.43 -6.11
CA PRO A 223 11.62 4.37 -6.06
C PRO A 223 13.02 4.98 -5.94
N ALA A 224 13.83 4.43 -5.05
CA ALA A 224 15.19 4.91 -4.76
C ALA A 224 16.18 4.61 -5.90
N ARG A 225 16.04 5.30 -7.02
CA ARG A 225 16.83 5.09 -8.24
C ARG A 225 17.56 6.37 -8.61
N GLU A 226 18.87 6.28 -8.87
CA GLU A 226 19.68 7.42 -9.32
C GLU A 226 19.08 8.09 -10.56
N ALA A 227 18.52 7.29 -11.48
CA ALA A 227 17.83 7.81 -12.65
C ALA A 227 16.64 8.69 -12.26
N VAL A 228 15.81 8.26 -11.30
CA VAL A 228 14.66 9.04 -10.82
C VAL A 228 15.13 10.27 -10.05
N GLN A 229 16.12 10.12 -9.16
CA GLN A 229 16.72 11.24 -8.42
C GLN A 229 17.23 12.32 -9.38
N LYS A 230 17.98 11.94 -10.42
CA LYS A 230 18.54 12.85 -11.42
C LYS A 230 17.48 13.45 -12.34
N GLU A 231 16.55 12.64 -12.83
CA GLU A 231 15.50 13.08 -13.77
C GLU A 231 14.53 14.07 -13.10
N LEU A 232 14.30 13.93 -11.80
CA LEU A 232 13.50 14.84 -10.99
C LEU A 232 14.31 15.98 -10.32
N GLY A 233 15.64 15.90 -10.31
CA GLY A 233 16.50 16.91 -9.66
C GLY A 233 16.39 16.90 -8.14
N LEU A 234 16.23 15.72 -7.53
CA LEU A 234 16.08 15.55 -6.09
C LEU A 234 17.43 15.64 -5.37
N GLY A 235 17.42 16.21 -4.17
CA GLY A 235 18.59 16.22 -3.28
C GLY A 235 18.86 14.85 -2.64
N GLU A 236 19.85 14.81 -1.75
CA GLU A 236 20.15 13.61 -0.94
C GLU A 236 19.17 13.42 0.22
N ALA A 237 18.70 14.53 0.81
CA ALA A 237 17.77 14.50 1.94
C ALA A 237 16.39 14.01 1.54
N SER A 238 15.70 13.34 2.47
CA SER A 238 14.30 12.97 2.29
C SER A 238 13.41 14.21 2.21
N SER A 239 12.32 14.13 1.43
CA SER A 239 11.42 15.25 1.20
C SER A 239 10.04 14.82 0.75
N LEU A 240 9.03 15.60 1.14
CA LEU A 240 7.68 15.57 0.58
C LEU A 240 7.58 16.67 -0.48
N ILE A 241 7.16 16.31 -1.68
CA ILE A 241 7.00 17.21 -2.82
C ILE A 241 5.52 17.31 -3.13
N VAL A 242 4.91 18.46 -2.81
CA VAL A 242 3.53 18.75 -3.20
C VAL A 242 3.51 19.22 -4.65
N LEU A 243 2.99 18.40 -5.56
CA LEU A 243 3.14 18.61 -7.01
C LEU A 243 2.41 19.85 -7.51
N GLY A 244 1.28 20.20 -6.90
CA GLY A 244 0.56 21.44 -7.21
C GLY A 244 1.36 22.72 -6.94
N GLN A 245 2.44 22.63 -6.16
CA GLN A 245 3.27 23.76 -5.74
C GLN A 245 4.63 23.81 -6.44
N THR A 246 4.89 22.93 -7.41
CA THR A 246 6.19 22.84 -8.09
C THR A 246 6.06 22.67 -9.60
N ASP A 247 7.11 23.05 -10.34
CA ASP A 247 7.19 22.79 -11.78
C ASP A 247 7.29 21.29 -12.13
N LEU A 248 7.63 20.43 -11.15
CA LEU A 248 7.61 18.99 -11.32
C LEU A 248 6.19 18.48 -11.63
N GLY A 249 5.16 19.11 -11.06
CA GLY A 249 3.76 18.74 -11.31
C GLY A 249 3.36 18.83 -12.78
N ALA A 250 3.99 19.71 -13.56
CA ALA A 250 3.71 19.87 -14.99
C ALA A 250 4.42 18.83 -15.88
N ARG A 251 5.40 18.09 -15.36
CA ARG A 251 6.12 17.05 -16.11
C ARG A 251 5.26 15.81 -16.27
N SER A 252 5.48 15.05 -17.35
CA SER A 252 4.74 13.80 -17.58
C SER A 252 5.06 12.76 -16.50
N TYR A 253 4.03 12.07 -15.98
CA TYR A 253 4.18 10.99 -15.01
C TYR A 253 5.02 9.80 -15.53
N ALA A 254 5.17 9.67 -16.85
CA ALA A 254 6.05 8.69 -17.50
C ALA A 254 7.49 8.68 -16.97
N VAL A 255 7.97 9.83 -16.47
CA VAL A 255 9.31 10.01 -15.89
C VAL A 255 9.57 9.07 -14.71
N ILE A 256 8.58 8.88 -13.83
CA ILE A 256 8.74 8.09 -12.61
C ILE A 256 8.28 6.63 -12.77
N MET A 257 7.69 6.29 -13.92
CA MET A 257 7.23 4.94 -14.19
C MET A 257 8.38 3.92 -14.22
N PRO A 258 8.19 2.73 -13.62
CA PRO A 258 9.18 1.66 -13.68
C PRO A 258 9.52 1.29 -15.14
N ARG A 259 10.83 1.27 -15.43
CA ARG A 259 11.33 0.99 -16.79
C ARG A 259 11.12 -0.47 -17.22
N ALA A 260 10.96 -1.39 -16.26
CA ALA A 260 10.78 -2.82 -16.49
C ALA A 260 9.32 -3.25 -16.69
N VAL A 261 8.34 -2.39 -16.39
CA VAL A 261 6.92 -2.74 -16.47
C VAL A 261 6.42 -2.50 -17.89
N SER A 262 5.79 -3.53 -18.46
CA SER A 262 5.10 -3.47 -19.75
C SER A 262 3.66 -3.92 -19.58
N ILE A 263 2.77 -3.37 -20.40
CA ILE A 263 1.35 -3.73 -20.43
C ILE A 263 0.97 -4.22 -21.83
N GLN A 264 0.03 -5.15 -21.88
CA GLN A 264 -0.59 -5.55 -23.14
C GLN A 264 -1.57 -4.47 -23.59
N VAL A 265 -1.40 -3.99 -24.82
CA VAL A 265 -2.29 -3.05 -25.49
C VAL A 265 -2.85 -3.67 -26.76
N VAL A 266 -3.92 -3.09 -27.31
CA VAL A 266 -4.45 -3.46 -28.63
C VAL A 266 -4.10 -2.38 -29.64
N GLU A 267 -3.22 -2.69 -30.58
CA GLU A 267 -2.87 -1.81 -31.70
C GLU A 267 -3.26 -2.45 -33.02
N ASN A 268 -4.06 -1.74 -33.83
CA ASN A 268 -4.54 -2.23 -35.14
C ASN A 268 -5.20 -3.63 -35.07
N GLY A 269 -5.81 -3.97 -33.93
CA GLY A 269 -6.44 -5.28 -33.69
C GLY A 269 -5.49 -6.37 -33.17
N GLU A 270 -4.19 -6.08 -33.04
CA GLU A 270 -3.20 -7.02 -32.51
C GLU A 270 -2.82 -6.70 -31.06
N LYS A 271 -2.59 -7.75 -30.28
CA LYS A 271 -2.13 -7.63 -28.88
C LYS A 271 -0.61 -7.45 -28.85
N VAL A 272 -0.14 -6.31 -28.38
CA VAL A 272 1.29 -5.98 -28.31
C VAL A 272 1.68 -5.62 -26.89
N MET A 273 2.88 -6.04 -26.46
CA MET A 273 3.44 -5.60 -25.18
C MET A 273 4.13 -4.25 -25.36
N LYS A 274 3.70 -3.24 -24.61
CA LYS A 274 4.31 -1.91 -24.61
C LYS A 274 4.90 -1.56 -23.24
N PRO A 275 6.12 -1.00 -23.19
CA PRO A 275 6.66 -0.45 -21.95
C PRO A 275 5.78 0.69 -21.44
N LEU A 276 5.35 0.61 -20.18
CA LEU A 276 4.36 1.51 -19.62
C LEU A 276 4.87 2.97 -19.57
N TRP A 277 6.17 3.16 -19.33
CA TRP A 277 6.83 4.48 -19.37
C TRP A 277 6.90 5.12 -20.77
N ARG A 278 6.61 4.38 -21.85
CA ARG A 278 6.54 4.94 -23.21
C ARG A 278 5.14 5.38 -23.62
N MET A 279 4.13 5.09 -22.80
CA MET A 279 2.76 5.48 -23.09
C MET A 279 2.56 6.99 -22.85
N SER A 280 1.49 7.54 -23.42
CA SER A 280 1.17 8.96 -23.19
C SER A 280 0.62 9.13 -21.77
N TRP A 281 1.44 9.67 -20.87
CA TRP A 281 1.04 9.94 -19.49
C TRP A 281 0.66 11.42 -19.29
N PRO A 282 -0.39 11.69 -18.50
CA PRO A 282 -0.72 13.04 -18.05
C PRO A 282 0.42 13.68 -17.22
N PRO A 283 0.35 15.00 -16.96
CA PRO A 283 1.17 15.67 -15.95
C PRO A 283 1.10 14.95 -14.59
N MET A 284 2.20 14.93 -13.82
CA MET A 284 2.25 14.23 -12.52
C MET A 284 1.16 14.68 -11.57
N ARG A 285 0.88 16.00 -11.50
CA ARG A 285 -0.17 16.57 -10.64
C ARG A 285 -1.60 16.14 -11.01
N ASP A 286 -1.79 15.56 -12.19
CA ASP A 286 -3.09 15.02 -12.61
C ASP A 286 -3.23 13.53 -12.20
N VAL A 287 -2.15 12.90 -11.72
CA VAL A 287 -2.07 11.48 -11.34
C VAL A 287 -1.99 11.30 -9.83
N VAL A 288 -1.28 12.19 -9.14
CA VAL A 288 -1.05 12.13 -7.70
C VAL A 288 -0.82 13.55 -7.17
N ASP A 289 -1.18 13.81 -5.91
CA ASP A 289 -1.01 15.12 -5.28
C ASP A 289 0.44 15.38 -4.83
N GLY A 290 1.11 14.36 -4.31
CA GLY A 290 2.46 14.46 -3.75
C GLY A 290 3.37 13.27 -4.03
N LEU A 291 4.68 13.51 -3.95
CA LEU A 291 5.73 12.50 -4.05
C LEU A 291 6.56 12.49 -2.78
N LEU A 292 6.87 11.30 -2.27
CA LEU A 292 7.73 11.09 -1.10
C LEU A 292 9.08 10.54 -1.52
N TRP A 293 10.13 11.35 -1.38
CA TRP A 293 11.51 10.92 -1.58
C TRP A 293 12.11 10.53 -0.23
N LEU A 294 12.52 9.27 -0.07
CA LEU A 294 13.10 8.75 1.17
C LEU A 294 14.62 8.58 1.11
N GLY A 295 15.26 9.15 0.09
CA GLY A 295 16.69 9.01 -0.15
C GLY A 295 17.06 7.74 -0.92
N MET A 296 18.37 7.55 -1.09
CA MET A 296 18.93 6.41 -1.80
C MET A 296 19.01 5.19 -0.87
N GLY A 297 18.03 4.29 -0.97
CA GLY A 297 18.06 2.95 -0.38
C GLY A 297 17.12 2.00 -1.12
N ARG A 298 17.58 0.80 -1.47
CA ARG A 298 16.79 -0.19 -2.25
C ARG A 298 16.52 -1.48 -1.48
N ASP A 299 16.67 -1.43 -0.17
CA ASP A 299 16.56 -2.63 0.66
C ASP A 299 15.13 -3.15 0.64
N ARG A 300 14.92 -4.23 -0.12
CA ARG A 300 13.72 -5.05 0.01
C ARG A 300 13.94 -6.05 1.12
N VAL A 301 12.92 -6.27 1.94
CA VAL A 301 12.97 -7.27 3.01
C VAL A 301 12.06 -8.40 2.63
N ASP A 302 12.65 -9.47 2.12
CA ASP A 302 11.92 -10.68 1.77
C ASP A 302 11.47 -11.45 3.03
N PRO A 303 10.40 -12.26 2.93
CA PRO A 303 9.98 -13.15 4.00
C PRO A 303 11.10 -14.13 4.41
N PRO A 304 11.20 -14.53 5.69
CA PRO A 304 12.11 -15.60 6.10
C PRO A 304 11.74 -16.90 5.40
N ALA A 305 12.73 -17.58 4.79
CA ALA A 305 12.48 -18.74 3.94
C ALA A 305 11.84 -19.91 4.73
N GLU A 306 12.17 -20.03 6.03
CA GLU A 306 11.67 -21.08 6.91
C GLU A 306 10.16 -21.02 7.10
N LEU A 307 9.56 -19.84 6.90
CA LEU A 307 8.11 -19.67 6.96
C LEU A 307 7.39 -20.62 6.00
N TYR A 308 7.95 -20.79 4.80
CA TYR A 308 7.39 -21.68 3.80
C TYR A 308 7.65 -23.14 4.10
N LEU A 309 8.34 -23.49 5.19
CA LEU A 309 8.51 -24.86 5.66
C LEU A 309 7.45 -25.28 6.69
N GLU A 310 6.63 -24.36 7.17
CA GLU A 310 5.57 -24.64 8.15
C GLU A 310 4.45 -25.51 7.53
N PRO A 311 4.17 -26.73 8.06
CA PRO A 311 3.26 -27.67 7.39
C PRO A 311 1.84 -27.14 7.18
N ALA A 312 1.26 -26.47 8.18
CA ALA A 312 -0.09 -25.92 8.10
C ALA A 312 -0.17 -24.78 7.07
N TYR A 313 0.82 -23.89 7.06
CA TYR A 313 0.84 -22.77 6.13
C TYR A 313 1.10 -23.24 4.69
N GLN A 314 2.05 -24.17 4.49
CA GLN A 314 2.25 -24.82 3.20
C GLN A 314 0.98 -25.46 2.65
N HIS A 315 0.23 -26.17 3.50
CA HIS A 315 -1.01 -26.82 3.08
C HIS A 315 -2.01 -25.79 2.55
N GLU A 316 -2.19 -24.69 3.28
CA GLU A 316 -3.09 -23.62 2.88
C GLU A 316 -2.60 -22.90 1.62
N LEU A 317 -1.30 -22.60 1.52
CA LEU A 317 -0.72 -21.97 0.33
C LEU A 317 -0.89 -22.83 -0.93
N ARG A 318 -0.70 -24.15 -0.85
CA ARG A 318 -0.96 -25.08 -1.97
C ARG A 318 -2.43 -25.09 -2.38
N ARG A 319 -3.33 -25.07 -1.39
CA ARG A 319 -4.77 -25.05 -1.64
C ARG A 319 -5.18 -23.76 -2.36
N ARG A 320 -4.68 -22.61 -1.91
CA ARG A 320 -4.93 -21.30 -2.53
C ARG A 320 -4.28 -21.17 -3.91
N ALA A 321 -3.07 -21.71 -4.10
CA ALA A 321 -2.38 -21.72 -5.38
C ALA A 321 -3.22 -22.36 -6.49
N ALA A 322 -3.86 -23.50 -6.21
CA ALA A 322 -4.74 -24.17 -7.18
C ALA A 322 -5.93 -23.29 -7.61
N ILE A 323 -6.53 -22.56 -6.65
CA ILE A 323 -7.65 -21.64 -6.91
C ILE A 323 -7.17 -20.43 -7.71
N LEU A 324 -6.07 -19.80 -7.29
CA LEU A 324 -5.55 -18.57 -7.89
C LEU A 324 -4.94 -18.79 -9.28
N SER A 325 -4.37 -19.96 -9.55
CA SER A 325 -3.97 -20.35 -10.91
C SER A 325 -5.15 -20.33 -11.89
N GLU A 326 -6.36 -20.71 -11.45
CA GLU A 326 -7.57 -20.63 -12.28
C GLU A 326 -8.06 -19.17 -12.41
N VAL A 327 -7.95 -18.35 -11.36
CA VAL A 327 -8.40 -16.95 -11.35
C VAL A 327 -7.50 -16.05 -12.20
N ASN A 328 -6.19 -16.06 -11.94
CA ASN A 328 -5.24 -15.08 -12.46
C ASN A 328 -4.46 -15.61 -13.68
N GLY A 329 -4.49 -16.93 -13.90
CA GLY A 329 -3.54 -17.60 -14.79
C GLY A 329 -2.12 -17.65 -14.17
N GLY A 330 -1.28 -18.57 -14.68
CA GLY A 330 0.06 -18.82 -14.14
C GLY A 330 0.14 -20.05 -13.24
N ASP A 331 1.37 -20.38 -12.83
CA ASP A 331 1.68 -21.60 -12.08
C ASP A 331 2.09 -21.27 -10.64
N TYR A 332 1.10 -20.90 -9.84
CA TYR A 332 1.27 -20.58 -8.42
C TYR A 332 1.80 -21.79 -7.64
N ALA A 333 1.49 -23.02 -8.09
CA ALA A 333 2.01 -24.22 -7.44
C ALA A 333 3.52 -24.33 -7.64
N GLN A 334 4.01 -24.04 -8.85
CA GLN A 334 5.45 -24.00 -9.13
C GLN A 334 6.14 -22.86 -8.40
N ASP A 335 5.52 -21.67 -8.31
CA ASP A 335 6.08 -20.54 -7.56
C ASP A 335 6.32 -20.90 -6.08
N LEU A 336 5.34 -21.55 -5.44
CA LEU A 336 5.48 -22.04 -4.07
C LEU A 336 6.54 -23.13 -3.96
N GLN A 337 6.60 -24.04 -4.93
CA GLN A 337 7.56 -25.13 -4.93
C GLN A 337 9.00 -24.60 -4.99
N SER A 338 9.26 -23.59 -5.82
CA SER A 338 10.55 -22.90 -5.88
C SER A 338 10.95 -22.33 -4.53
N LEU A 339 10.05 -21.62 -3.83
CA LEU A 339 10.30 -21.07 -2.49
C LEU A 339 10.61 -22.16 -1.45
N ILE A 340 9.89 -23.28 -1.49
CA ILE A 340 10.12 -24.42 -0.59
C ILE A 340 11.50 -25.05 -0.83
N ASP A 341 11.90 -25.19 -2.09
CA ASP A 341 13.18 -25.79 -2.46
C ASP A 341 14.35 -24.87 -2.11
N GLU A 342 14.21 -23.56 -2.32
CA GLU A 342 15.16 -22.55 -1.86
C GLU A 342 15.32 -22.58 -0.34
N ALA A 343 14.22 -22.63 0.42
CA ALA A 343 14.23 -22.72 1.87
C ALA A 343 14.92 -24.00 2.39
N ARG A 344 14.68 -25.14 1.74
CA ARG A 344 15.34 -26.41 2.07
C ARG A 344 16.83 -26.37 1.76
N ALA A 345 17.22 -25.76 0.64
CA ALA A 345 18.61 -25.61 0.25
C ALA A 345 19.37 -24.74 1.25
N ALA A 346 18.81 -23.60 1.65
CA ALA A 346 19.39 -22.71 2.67
C ALA A 346 19.62 -23.45 4.00
N LYS A 347 18.59 -24.15 4.51
CA LYS A 347 18.70 -24.94 5.75
C LYS A 347 19.75 -26.05 5.68
N SER A 348 19.98 -26.63 4.51
CA SER A 348 20.98 -27.69 4.33
C SER A 348 22.42 -27.16 4.32
N GLN A 349 22.61 -25.88 3.94
CA GLN A 349 23.92 -25.22 3.94
C GLN A 349 24.34 -24.73 5.33
N GLU A 350 23.39 -24.53 6.25
CA GLU A 350 23.63 -24.12 7.63
C GLU A 350 23.92 -25.29 8.59
N ALA A 351 23.81 -26.54 8.14
CA ALA A 351 24.13 -27.70 8.96
C ALA A 351 25.64 -27.73 9.29
N PRO A 352 26.05 -27.86 10.57
CA PRO A 352 27.45 -27.87 10.93
C PRO A 352 28.18 -29.03 10.26
N LEU A 353 29.39 -28.78 9.77
CA LEU A 353 30.28 -29.82 9.29
C LEU A 353 30.50 -30.84 10.42
N PRO A 354 30.45 -32.16 10.14
CA PRO A 354 30.71 -33.16 11.16
C PRO A 354 32.08 -32.93 11.79
N GLU A 355 32.13 -32.87 13.12
CA GLU A 355 33.39 -32.85 13.87
C GLU A 355 34.15 -34.14 13.53
N GLY A 356 35.30 -33.96 12.87
CA GLY A 356 36.19 -35.05 12.44
C GLY A 356 37.14 -35.53 13.53
#